data_AF-A0A5E7QF03-F1
#
_entry.id   AF-A0A5E7QF03-F1
#
_cell.length_a   1.000
_cell.length_b   1.000
_cell.length_c   1.000
_cell.angle_alpha   90.00
_cell.angle_beta   90.00
_cell.angle_gamma   90.00
#
_symmetry.space_group_name_H-M   'P 1'
#
loop_
_entity.id
_entity.type
_entity.pdbx_description
1 polymer ?
#
loop_
_entity_poly.entity_id
_entity_poly.type
_entity_poly.pdbx_seq_one_letter_code
_entity_poly.pdbx_strand_id
1 'polypeptide(L)'
;MLSAFTYVENLPWLECAERYDRPHTFHYMDPPYWQTAGYGVDFPFENYERMADFMRRCKGKVMVSINDHPDIRRVFEGFHFETLEIRYTTTNQRQGKADVSGELIIMNWEPAALGGLF
;
A
#
# COMPACT_ATOMS: atom_id res chain seq x y z
N MET A 1 -4.74 36.11 2.43
CA MET A 1 -3.97 35.13 3.25
C MET A 1 -4.13 33.79 2.56
N LEU A 2 -3.11 33.34 1.82
CA LEU A 2 -3.16 32.03 1.16
C LEU A 2 -2.74 30.99 2.19
N SER A 3 -3.70 30.30 2.79
CA SER A 3 -3.43 29.12 3.59
C SER A 3 -3.00 27.99 2.64
N ALA A 4 -1.69 27.75 2.53
CA ALA A 4 -1.23 26.47 1.98
C ALA A 4 -1.53 25.41 3.05
N PHE A 5 -2.59 24.62 2.86
CA PHE A 5 -2.96 23.49 3.74
C PHE A 5 -2.18 22.20 3.39
N THR A 6 -1.16 22.33 2.55
CA THR A 6 -0.34 21.22 2.06
C THR A 6 1.10 21.43 2.49
N TYR A 7 1.64 20.44 3.19
CA TYR A 7 3.05 20.37 3.54
C TYR A 7 3.69 19.27 2.70
N VAL A 8 4.88 19.53 2.16
CA VAL A 8 5.69 18.56 1.42
C VAL A 8 6.97 18.35 2.20
N GLU A 9 7.22 17.10 2.61
CA GLU A 9 8.36 16.71 3.44
C GLU A 9 9.27 15.77 2.65
N ASN A 10 10.59 15.94 2.78
CA ASN A 10 11.59 15.01 2.24
C ASN A 10 12.29 14.32 3.42
N LEU A 11 11.60 13.36 4.01
CA LEU A 11 12.05 12.61 5.18
C LEU A 11 12.00 11.10 4.87
N PRO A 12 12.71 10.27 5.65
CA PRO A 12 12.42 8.84 5.67
C PRO A 12 10.92 8.61 5.89
N TRP A 13 10.31 7.75 5.07
CA TRP A 13 8.85 7.60 5.02
C TRP A 13 8.24 7.30 6.39
N LEU A 14 8.91 6.49 7.21
CA LEU A 14 8.44 6.09 8.54
C LEU A 14 8.44 7.29 9.50
N GLU A 15 9.48 8.13 9.46
CA GLU A 15 9.54 9.34 10.28
C GLU A 15 8.41 10.30 9.90
N CYS A 16 8.15 10.45 8.59
CA CYS A 16 7.04 11.24 8.10
C CYS A 16 5.69 10.69 8.60
N ALA A 17 5.47 9.38 8.48
CA ALA A 17 4.23 8.74 8.94
C ALA A 17 4.02 8.92 10.45
N GLU A 18 5.06 8.69 11.27
CA GLU A 18 4.99 8.85 12.73
C GLU A 18 4.74 10.30 13.17
N ARG A 19 5.36 11.27 12.48
CA ARG A 19 5.19 12.70 12.78
C ARG A 19 3.73 13.15 12.67
N TYR A 20 2.97 12.53 11.76
CA TYR A 20 1.57 12.87 11.51
C TYR A 20 0.57 11.86 12.08
N ASP A 21 1.01 10.82 12.79
CA ASP A 21 0.12 9.81 13.37
C ASP A 21 -0.75 10.41 14.50
N ARG A 22 -2.05 10.51 14.22
CA ARG A 22 -3.10 10.98 15.15
C ARG A 22 -4.34 10.13 14.96
N PRO A 23 -5.25 10.05 15.95
CA PRO A 23 -6.47 9.24 15.83
C PRO A 23 -7.37 9.58 14.62
N HIS A 24 -7.26 10.78 14.08
CA HIS A 24 -8.01 11.25 12.90
C HIS A 24 -7.16 11.29 11.62
N THR A 25 -5.92 10.81 11.64
CA THR A 25 -5.05 10.76 10.46
C THR A 25 -5.41 9.55 9.59
N PHE A 26 -5.40 9.76 8.29
CA PHE A 26 -5.45 8.71 7.28
C PHE A 26 -4.13 8.70 6.50
N HIS A 27 -3.42 7.58 6.55
CA HIS A 27 -2.19 7.36 5.79
C HIS A 27 -2.50 6.52 4.55
N TYR A 28 -2.24 7.08 3.38
CA TYR A 28 -2.19 6.33 2.13
C TYR A 28 -0.73 6.04 1.80
N MET A 29 -0.38 4.77 1.59
CA MET A 29 0.98 4.33 1.30
C MET A 29 1.01 3.54 -0.01
N ASP A 30 1.85 3.99 -0.93
CA ASP A 30 2.04 3.36 -2.24
C ASP A 30 3.54 3.06 -2.43
N PRO A 31 4.07 2.01 -1.76
CA PRO A 31 5.47 1.65 -1.89
C PRO A 31 5.79 1.11 -3.29
N PRO A 32 7.08 1.07 -3.67
CA PRO A 32 7.54 0.32 -4.85
C PRO A 32 6.97 -1.10 -4.86
N TYR A 33 6.46 -1.57 -6.00
CA TYR A 33 5.93 -2.92 -6.12
C TYR A 33 7.03 -3.97 -5.96
N TRP A 34 6.77 -4.97 -5.13
CA TRP A 34 7.76 -5.99 -4.80
C TRP A 34 8.10 -6.82 -6.03
N GLN A 35 9.40 -7.06 -6.25
CA GLN A 35 9.95 -7.79 -7.40
C GLN A 35 9.54 -7.27 -8.79
N THR A 36 9.02 -6.04 -8.87
CA THR A 36 8.72 -5.39 -10.14
C THR A 36 9.88 -4.48 -10.53
N ALA A 37 10.43 -4.67 -11.73
CA ALA A 37 11.48 -3.80 -12.24
C ALA A 37 10.94 -2.37 -12.47
N GLY A 38 11.73 -1.33 -12.17
CA GLY A 38 11.44 0.01 -12.67
C GLY A 38 11.44 1.16 -11.66
N TYR A 39 11.58 0.91 -10.36
CA TYR A 39 11.53 2.01 -9.38
C TYR A 39 12.85 2.76 -9.21
N GLY A 40 13.98 2.20 -9.67
CA GLY A 40 15.29 2.90 -9.72
C GLY A 40 15.86 3.30 -8.35
N VAL A 41 15.19 2.95 -7.26
CA VAL A 41 15.59 3.19 -5.87
C VAL A 41 15.54 1.88 -5.09
N ASP A 42 16.54 1.66 -4.23
CA ASP A 42 16.57 0.51 -3.35
C ASP A 42 15.48 0.64 -2.28
N PHE A 43 14.51 -0.28 -2.32
CA PHE A 43 13.49 -0.43 -1.30
C PHE A 43 13.57 -1.85 -0.73
N PRO A 44 14.47 -2.10 0.23
CA PRO A 44 14.67 -3.44 0.77
C PRO A 44 13.42 -3.95 1.45
N PHE A 45 13.26 -5.28 1.46
CA PHE A 45 12.05 -5.94 1.96
C PHE A 45 11.67 -5.56 3.40
N GLU A 46 12.68 -5.24 4.22
CA GLU A 46 12.52 -4.74 5.59
C GLU A 46 11.60 -3.51 5.70
N ASN A 47 11.49 -2.69 4.65
CA ASN A 47 10.55 -1.58 4.67
C ASN A 47 9.10 -2.02 4.67
N TYR A 48 8.74 -3.12 4.01
CA TYR A 48 7.38 -3.66 4.07
C TYR A 48 7.11 -4.23 5.47
N GLU A 49 8.10 -4.87 6.10
CA GLU A 49 7.99 -5.36 7.49
C GLU A 49 7.76 -4.19 8.47
N ARG A 50 8.56 -3.12 8.34
CA ARG A 50 8.39 -1.88 9.13
C ARG A 50 7.04 -1.22 8.88
N MET A 51 6.51 -1.31 7.66
CA MET A 51 5.18 -0.79 7.31
C MET A 51 4.09 -1.58 8.02
N ALA A 52 4.14 -2.91 7.99
CA ALA A 52 3.22 -3.75 8.75
C ALA A 52 3.28 -3.45 10.25
N ASP A 53 4.49 -3.29 10.82
CA ASP A 53 4.66 -2.95 12.23
C ASP A 53 4.09 -1.57 12.58
N PHE A 54 4.27 -0.58 11.71
CA PHE A 54 3.64 0.73 11.87
C PHE A 54 2.11 0.61 11.84
N MET A 55 1.56 -0.11 10.86
CA MET A 55 0.11 -0.32 10.73
C MET A 55 -0.53 -0.98 11.95
N ARG A 56 0.20 -1.88 12.63
CA ARG A 56 -0.27 -2.56 13.87
C ARG A 56 -0.36 -1.62 15.07
N ARG A 57 0.47 -0.58 15.14
CA ARG A 57 0.62 0.28 16.34
C ARG A 57 0.13 1.72 16.17
N CYS A 58 -0.09 2.18 14.94
CA CYS A 58 -0.48 3.57 14.68
C CYS A 58 -1.87 3.88 15.27
N LYS A 59 -2.11 5.15 15.55
CA LYS A 59 -3.41 5.65 16.04
C LYS A 59 -4.40 5.88 14.90
N GLY A 60 -3.89 6.26 13.74
CA GLY A 60 -4.67 6.53 12.54
C GLY A 60 -5.04 5.28 11.75
N LYS A 61 -5.72 5.52 10.64
CA LYS A 61 -6.03 4.49 9.63
C LYS A 61 -4.93 4.46 8.57
N VAL A 62 -4.56 3.28 8.10
CA VAL A 62 -3.52 3.10 7.08
C VAL A 62 -4.01 2.17 5.97
N MET A 63 -3.92 2.66 4.74
CA MET A 63 -4.21 1.92 3.51
C MET A 63 -2.94 1.80 2.69
N VAL A 64 -2.63 0.58 2.23
CA VAL A 64 -1.50 0.29 1.36
C VAL A 64 -2.01 -0.26 0.04
N SER A 65 -1.56 0.29 -1.09
CA SER A 65 -1.73 -0.29 -2.43
C SER A 65 -0.42 -0.94 -2.87
N ILE A 66 -0.47 -2.20 -3.30
CA ILE A 66 0.71 -2.95 -3.72
C ILE A 66 0.33 -4.09 -4.66
N ASN A 67 1.31 -4.71 -5.34
CA ASN A 67 1.07 -5.93 -6.11
C ASN A 67 0.69 -7.11 -5.20
N ASP A 68 -0.25 -7.93 -5.69
CA ASP A 68 -0.62 -9.18 -5.05
C ASP A 68 0.52 -10.21 -5.18
N HIS A 69 1.31 -10.34 -4.11
CA HIS A 69 2.45 -11.24 -4.04
C HIS A 69 2.44 -12.05 -2.73
N PRO A 70 2.81 -13.36 -2.74
CA PRO A 70 2.83 -14.19 -1.54
C PRO A 70 3.66 -13.62 -0.37
N ASP A 71 4.85 -13.07 -0.66
CA ASP A 71 5.69 -12.43 0.35
C ASP A 71 5.02 -11.23 1.02
N ILE A 72 4.30 -10.42 0.24
CA ILE A 72 3.57 -9.25 0.74
C ILE A 72 2.39 -9.72 1.59
N ARG A 73 1.60 -10.70 1.12
CA ARG A 73 0.51 -11.28 1.92
C ARG A 73 1.01 -11.81 3.27
N ARG A 74 2.21 -12.41 3.31
CA ARG A 74 2.83 -12.89 4.55
C ARG A 74 3.20 -11.76 5.50
N VAL A 75 3.82 -10.69 5.01
CA VAL A 75 4.22 -9.55 5.86
C VAL A 75 3.03 -8.87 6.51
N PHE A 76 1.96 -8.72 5.74
CA PHE A 76 0.73 -8.06 6.16
C PHE A 76 -0.32 -9.03 6.70
N GLU A 77 0.09 -10.24 7.12
CA GLU A 77 -0.82 -11.20 7.75
C GLU A 77 -1.53 -10.58 8.97
N GLY A 78 -2.84 -10.81 9.05
CA GLY A 78 -3.72 -10.28 10.08
C GLY A 78 -4.40 -8.94 9.74
N PHE A 79 -4.10 -8.34 8.60
CA PHE A 79 -4.81 -7.17 8.09
C PHE A 79 -5.96 -7.52 7.16
N HIS A 80 -6.83 -6.54 6.91
CA HIS A 80 -7.90 -6.67 5.91
C HIS A 80 -7.31 -6.53 4.50
N PHE A 81 -7.63 -7.48 3.62
CA PHE A 81 -7.19 -7.51 2.23
C PHE A 81 -8.36 -7.37 1.27
N GLU A 82 -8.21 -6.50 0.28
CA GLU A 82 -9.07 -6.41 -0.90
C GLU A 82 -8.24 -6.65 -2.14
N THR A 83 -8.65 -7.57 -3.01
CA THR A 83 -7.94 -7.86 -4.26
C THR A 83 -8.69 -7.24 -5.42
N LEU A 84 -8.02 -6.39 -6.19
CA LEU A 84 -8.53 -5.79 -7.41
C LEU A 84 -7.94 -6.54 -8.60
N GLU A 85 -8.81 -7.16 -9.40
CA GLU A 85 -8.40 -7.80 -10.65
C GLU A 85 -8.07 -6.73 -11.70
N ILE A 86 -6.82 -6.27 -11.75
CA ILE A 86 -6.34 -5.49 -12.90
C ILE A 86 -6.06 -6.47 -14.03
N ARG A 87 -7.03 -6.66 -14.92
CA ARG A 87 -6.78 -7.28 -16.22
C ARG A 87 -5.96 -6.30 -17.07
N TYR A 88 -4.64 -6.39 -16.99
CA TYR A 88 -3.78 -5.84 -18.05
C TYR A 88 -4.04 -6.63 -19.34
N THR A 89 -5.04 -6.22 -20.13
CA THR A 89 -5.21 -6.69 -21.50
C THR A 89 -4.13 -6.05 -22.37
N THR A 90 -2.89 -6.50 -22.22
CA THR A 90 -1.81 -6.16 -23.16
C THR A 90 -0.82 -7.31 -23.24
N THR A 91 -1.26 -8.49 -23.68
CA THR A 91 -0.34 -9.51 -24.21
C THR A 91 -1.01 -10.31 -25.31
N ASN A 92 -0.34 -10.33 -26.46
CA ASN A 92 -0.64 -11.17 -27.61
C ASN A 92 -0.86 -12.63 -27.18
N GLN A 93 -1.87 -13.27 -27.78
CA GLN A 93 -2.30 -14.67 -27.56
C GLN A 93 -1.27 -15.77 -27.93
N ARG A 94 0.03 -15.52 -27.90
CA ARG A 94 1.04 -16.52 -28.23
C ARG A 94 2.25 -16.40 -27.30
N GLN A 95 2.35 -17.37 -26.39
CA GLN A 95 3.45 -17.67 -25.47
C GLN A 95 3.40 -17.00 -24.09
N GLY A 96 3.49 -17.84 -23.05
CA GLY A 96 3.74 -17.46 -21.67
C GLY A 96 2.47 -17.24 -20.87
N LYS A 97 2.32 -17.95 -19.74
CA LYS A 97 1.35 -17.59 -18.70
C LYS A 97 1.58 -16.12 -18.35
N ALA A 98 0.63 -15.25 -18.68
CA ALA A 98 0.64 -13.90 -18.14
C ALA A 98 0.59 -14.05 -16.61
N ASP A 99 1.64 -13.60 -15.93
CA ASP A 99 1.62 -13.47 -14.48
C ASP A 99 0.55 -12.43 -14.18
N VAL A 100 -0.60 -12.87 -13.71
CA VAL A 100 -1.71 -11.99 -13.35
C VAL A 100 -1.31 -11.34 -12.03
N SER A 101 -0.48 -10.31 -12.09
CA SER A 101 -0.18 -9.48 -10.92
C SER A 101 -1.40 -8.61 -10.65
N GLY A 102 -2.34 -9.12 -9.86
CA GLY A 102 -3.46 -8.34 -9.33
C GLY A 102 -2.96 -7.22 -8.42
N GLU A 103 -3.81 -6.24 -8.13
CA GLU A 103 -3.55 -5.22 -7.12
C GLU A 103 -4.15 -5.67 -5.78
N LEU A 104 -3.39 -5.48 -4.72
CA LEU A 104 -3.75 -5.80 -3.34
C LEU A 104 -3.85 -4.49 -2.55
N ILE A 105 -5.04 -4.25 -2.02
CA ILE A 105 -5.29 -3.18 -1.05
C ILE A 105 -5.28 -3.77 0.34
N ILE A 106 -4.47 -3.20 1.23
CA ILE A 106 -4.27 -3.66 2.59
C ILE A 106 -4.70 -2.55 3.55
N MET A 107 -5.54 -2.87 4.53
CA MET A 107 -6.08 -1.90 5.49
C MET A 107 -5.91 -2.37 6.94
N ASN A 108 -5.56 -1.45 7.84
CA ASN A 108 -5.50 -1.73 9.28
C ASN A 108 -6.87 -1.62 10.00
N TRP A 109 -7.95 -1.52 9.24
CA TRP A 109 -9.32 -1.54 9.73
C TRP A 109 -10.20 -2.35 8.77
N GLU A 110 -11.33 -2.85 9.26
CA GLU A 110 -12.36 -3.43 8.40
C GLU A 110 -13.25 -2.30 7.84
N PRO A 111 -13.28 -2.09 6.50
CA PRO A 111 -14.14 -1.08 5.92
C PRO A 111 -15.61 -1.49 6.10
N ALA A 112 -16.42 -0.61 6.70
CA ALA A 112 -17.82 -0.90 7.04
C ALA A 112 -18.71 -1.21 5.81
N ALA A 113 -18.29 -0.83 4.60
CA ALA A 113 -18.74 -1.34 3.32
C ALA A 113 -17.95 -0.64 2.19
N LEU A 114 -17.31 -1.39 1.29
CA LEU A 114 -17.02 -0.89 -0.07
C LEU A 114 -18.25 -1.03 -1.01
N GLY A 115 -19.36 -1.58 -0.49
CA GLY A 115 -20.63 -1.80 -1.19
C GLY A 115 -21.80 -0.94 -0.68
N GLY A 116 -21.54 0.16 0.02
CA GLY A 116 -22.54 1.06 0.58
C GLY A 116 -22.30 2.51 0.19
N LEU A 117 -22.12 2.76 -1.12
CA LEU A 117 -22.41 4.08 -1.66
C LEU A 117 -23.94 4.15 -1.82
N PHE A 118 -24.53 5.15 -1.15
CA PHE A 118 -25.96 5.48 -0.98
C PHE A 118 -26.66 4.87 0.24
#